data_AF-B9DJF5-F1
#
_entry.id   AF-B9DJF5-F1
#
_cell.length_a   1.000
_cell.length_b   1.000
_cell.length_c   1.000
_cell.angle_alpha   90.00
_cell.angle_beta   90.00
_cell.angle_gamma   90.00
#
_symmetry.space_group_name_H-M   'P 1'
#
loop_
_entity.id
_entity.type
_entity.pdbx_description
1 polymer ?
#
loop_
_entity_poly.entity_id
_entity_poly.type
_entity_poly.pdbx_seq_one_letter_code
_entity_poly.pdbx_strand_id
1 'polypeptide(L)'
;MGLKKYAHKFIDMLDESEIEGYIEYSKDPRQTLIFAHYDVKYNSGIRFFIVSSQDTDDEQLRTLKLIEKLLSDRKKVSSNA
;
A
#
# COMPACT_ATOMS: atom_id res chain seq x y z
N MET A 1 -7.85 -7.36 11.99
CA MET A 1 -8.48 -6.82 10.76
C MET A 1 -8.30 -7.77 9.58
N GLY A 2 -9.07 -7.63 8.48
CA GLY A 2 -8.95 -8.52 7.31
C GLY A 2 -7.97 -7.99 6.25
N LEU A 3 -6.67 -8.31 6.36
CA LEU A 3 -5.62 -7.81 5.46
C LEU A 3 -5.88 -8.13 3.97
N LYS A 4 -6.51 -9.27 3.66
CA LYS A 4 -6.95 -9.60 2.29
C LYS A 4 -7.86 -8.54 1.67
N LYS A 5 -8.77 -7.93 2.46
CA LYS A 5 -9.67 -6.88 1.95
C LYS A 5 -8.89 -5.60 1.61
N TYR A 6 -7.89 -5.25 2.42
CA TYR A 6 -7.00 -4.12 2.16
C TYR A 6 -6.11 -4.37 0.94
N ALA A 7 -5.67 -5.61 0.71
CA ALA A 7 -4.89 -5.94 -0.48
C ALA A 7 -5.66 -5.62 -1.77
N HIS A 8 -6.90 -6.08 -1.90
CA HIS A 8 -7.73 -5.76 -3.07
C HIS A 8 -7.96 -4.24 -3.20
N LYS A 9 -8.35 -3.58 -2.10
CA LYS A 9 -8.54 -2.12 -2.08
C LYS A 9 -7.29 -1.38 -2.56
N PHE A 10 -6.11 -1.75 -2.07
CA PHE A 10 -4.87 -1.06 -2.42
C PHE A 10 -4.38 -1.36 -3.83
N ILE A 11 -4.71 -2.53 -4.39
CA ILE A 11 -4.49 -2.81 -5.82
C ILE A 11 -5.31 -1.83 -6.65
N ASP A 12 -6.62 -1.70 -6.38
CA ASP A 12 -7.49 -0.77 -7.09
C ASP A 12 -6.98 0.69 -6.97
N MET A 13 -6.57 1.09 -5.78
CA MET A 13 -6.03 2.43 -5.54
C MET A 13 -4.66 2.65 -6.21
N LEU A 14 -3.82 1.62 -6.31
CA LEU A 14 -2.53 1.70 -7.00
C LEU A 14 -2.72 1.83 -8.51
N ASP A 15 -3.67 1.11 -9.09
CA ASP A 15 -4.02 1.25 -10.51
C ASP A 15 -4.50 2.67 -10.83
N GLU A 16 -5.21 3.32 -9.90
CA GLU A 16 -5.63 4.73 -9.98
C GLU A 16 -4.53 5.75 -9.61
N SER A 17 -3.38 5.30 -9.10
CA SER A 17 -2.29 6.16 -8.62
C SER A 17 -1.19 6.34 -9.67
N GLU A 18 -0.49 7.48 -9.60
CA GLU A 18 0.77 7.74 -10.33
C GLU A 18 1.97 7.01 -9.72
N ILE A 19 1.77 6.28 -8.61
CA ILE A 19 2.84 5.54 -7.95
C ILE A 19 3.19 4.29 -8.74
N GLU A 20 4.47 4.15 -9.06
CA GLU A 20 5.04 2.90 -9.54
C GLU A 20 5.38 1.98 -8.36
N GLY A 21 4.74 0.81 -8.30
CA GLY A 21 4.90 -0.13 -7.21
C GLY A 21 4.10 -1.41 -7.40
N TYR A 22 4.00 -2.21 -6.34
CA TYR A 22 3.14 -3.40 -6.29
C TYR A 22 2.59 -3.63 -4.89
N ILE A 23 1.43 -4.29 -4.84
CA ILE A 23 0.82 -4.80 -3.62
C ILE A 23 0.87 -6.33 -3.67
N GLU A 24 1.40 -6.93 -2.61
CA GLU A 24 1.42 -8.38 -2.43
C GLU A 24 0.72 -8.77 -1.14
N TYR A 25 0.01 -9.90 -1.17
CA TYR A 25 -0.62 -10.47 0.02
C TYR A 25 -0.28 -11.95 0.14
N SER A 26 0.39 -12.30 1.23
CA SER A 26 0.65 -13.68 1.62
C SER A 26 -0.38 -14.17 2.64
N LYS A 27 -0.77 -15.44 2.53
CA LYS A 27 -1.70 -16.11 3.44
C LYS A 27 -1.03 -17.00 4.49
N ASP A 28 0.27 -17.29 4.39
CA ASP A 28 0.92 -18.34 5.18
C ASP A 28 2.25 -17.92 5.85
N PRO A 29 2.54 -18.39 7.08
CA PRO A 29 1.61 -18.70 8.19
C PRO A 29 1.13 -17.43 8.93
N ARG A 30 1.72 -16.27 8.59
CA ARG A 30 1.33 -14.95 9.06
C ARG A 30 0.77 -14.24 7.85
N GLN A 31 -0.47 -13.78 7.91
CA GLN A 31 -1.02 -13.02 6.80
C GLN A 31 -0.22 -11.72 6.71
N THR A 32 0.36 -11.43 5.55
CA THR A 32 1.20 -10.24 5.37
C THR A 32 0.76 -9.51 4.14
N LEU A 33 0.60 -8.19 4.24
CA LEU A 33 0.41 -7.29 3.12
C LEU A 33 1.69 -6.46 2.96
N ILE A 34 2.21 -6.44 1.75
CA ILE A 34 3.41 -5.70 1.36
C ILE A 34 2.99 -4.68 0.32
N PHE A 35 3.34 -3.42 0.55
CA PHE A 35 3.32 -2.37 -0.47
C PHE A 35 4.75 -1.92 -0.72
N ALA A 36 5.25 -2.18 -1.92
CA ALA A 36 6.55 -1.72 -2.36
C ALA A 36 6.37 -0.67 -3.45
N HIS A 37 7.06 0.46 -3.37
CA HIS A 37 6.97 1.50 -4.39
C HIS A 37 8.28 2.27 -4.56
N TYR A 38 8.48 2.85 -5.74
CA TYR A 38 9.60 3.73 -5.99
C TYR A 38 9.34 5.11 -5.37
N ASP A 39 10.27 5.64 -4.59
CA ASP A 39 10.15 6.98 -4.02
C ASP A 39 11.07 7.98 -4.72
N VAL A 40 10.53 8.58 -5.79
CA VAL A 40 11.16 9.66 -6.56
C VAL A 40 11.47 10.90 -5.71
N LYS A 41 10.75 11.15 -4.61
CA LYS A 41 10.91 12.40 -3.83
C LYS A 41 12.24 12.44 -3.08
N TYR A 42 12.81 11.29 -2.73
CA TYR A 42 14.01 11.20 -1.92
C TYR A 42 15.18 10.49 -2.62
N ASN A 43 15.04 10.16 -3.92
CA ASN A 43 16.04 9.43 -4.70
C ASN A 43 16.55 8.15 -3.97
N SER A 44 15.70 7.57 -3.12
CA SER A 44 16.11 6.63 -2.06
C SER A 44 15.90 5.15 -2.45
N GLY A 45 15.53 4.87 -3.70
CA GLY A 45 15.20 3.52 -4.14
C GLY A 45 13.79 3.07 -3.77
N ILE A 46 13.59 1.74 -3.69
CA ILE A 46 12.30 1.11 -3.37
C ILE A 46 12.03 1.23 -1.87
N ARG A 47 10.83 1.73 -1.51
CA ARG A 47 10.31 1.73 -0.14
C ARG A 47 9.31 0.63 0.07
N PHE A 48 9.27 0.10 1.28
CA PHE A 48 8.38 -0.99 1.68
C PHE A 48 7.53 -0.57 2.88
N PHE A 49 6.22 -0.82 2.79
CA PHE A 49 5.32 -0.90 3.93
C PHE A 49 4.90 -2.35 4.08
N ILE A 50 5.16 -2.92 5.25
CA ILE A 50 4.87 -4.32 5.56
C ILE A 50 3.93 -4.32 6.76
N VAL A 51 2.79 -5.00 6.64
CA VAL A 51 1.85 -5.20 7.74
C VAL A 51 1.52 -6.67 7.86
N SER A 52 1.62 -7.19 9.08
CA SER A 52 1.38 -8.58 9.44
C SER A 52 0.17 -8.69 10.33
N SER A 53 -0.57 -9.81 10.23
CA SER A 53 -1.65 -10.13 11.16
C SER A 53 -1.17 -10.40 12.59
N GLN A 54 0.14 -10.45 12.81
CA GLN A 54 0.78 -10.59 14.13
C GLN A 54 1.18 -9.24 14.74
N ASP A 55 1.13 -8.15 13.97
CA ASP A 55 1.40 -6.81 14.51
C ASP A 55 0.26 -6.38 15.42
N THR A 56 0.51 -5.41 16.30
CA THR A 56 -0.57 -4.84 17.13
C THR A 56 -1.63 -4.17 16.28
N ASP A 57 -2.87 -4.08 16.80
CA ASP A 57 -3.96 -3.43 16.07
C ASP A 57 -3.61 -1.97 15.69
N ASP A 58 -2.89 -1.26 16.56
CA ASP A 58 -2.43 0.10 16.31
C ASP A 58 -1.38 0.20 15.20
N GLU A 59 -0.42 -0.73 15.17
CA GLU A 59 0.59 -0.80 14.11
C GLU A 59 -0.04 -1.16 12.76
N GLN A 60 -0.98 -2.12 12.76
CA GLN A 60 -1.74 -2.47 11.57
C GLN A 60 -2.51 -1.25 11.05
N LEU A 61 -3.30 -0.60 11.91
CA LEU A 61 -4.12 0.54 11.53
C LEU A 61 -3.27 1.72 11.03
N ARG A 62 -2.15 2.01 11.70
CA ARG A 62 -1.24 3.08 11.30
C ARG A 62 -0.65 2.81 9.92
N THR A 63 -0.15 1.60 9.69
CA THR A 63 0.47 1.23 8.41
C THR A 63 -0.54 1.26 7.27
N LEU A 64 -1.73 0.70 7.48
CA LEU A 64 -2.81 0.73 6.48
C LEU A 64 -3.23 2.17 6.13
N LYS A 65 -3.33 3.06 7.11
CA LYS A 65 -3.64 4.50 6.88
C LYS A 65 -2.53 5.21 6.10
N LEU A 66 -1.26 4.86 6.33
CA LEU A 66 -0.14 5.45 5.60
C LEU A 66 -0.17 5.05 4.12
N ILE A 67 -0.42 3.76 3.83
CA ILE A 67 -0.56 3.25 2.47
C ILE A 67 -1.73 3.95 1.77
N GLU A 68 -2.90 3.99 2.42
CA GLU A 68 -4.11 4.62 1.88
C GLU A 68 -3.90 6.10 1.56
N LYS A 69 -3.27 6.86 2.48
CA LYS A 69 -2.95 8.26 2.28
C LYS A 69 -2.01 8.45 1.09
N LEU A 70 -0.95 7.65 1.02
CA LEU A 70 0.06 7.79 -0.03
C LEU A 70 -0.52 7.52 -1.43
N LEU A 71 -1.33 6.46 -1.58
CA LEU A 71 -2.00 6.14 -2.84
C LEU A 71 -3.06 7.21 -3.21
N SER A 72 -3.74 7.79 -2.22
CA SER A 72 -4.76 8.84 -2.45
C SER A 72 -4.15 10.20 -2.82
N ASP A 73 -3.03 10.57 -2.21
CA ASP A 73 -2.37 11.86 -2.44
C ASP A 73 -1.75 11.95 -3.85
N ARG A 74 -1.51 10.81 -4.50
CA ARG A 74 -0.93 10.70 -5.85
C ARG A 74 -1.87 10.01 -6.83
N LYS A 75 -3.16 10.35 -6.81
CA LYS A 75 -4.09 9.88 -7.84
C LYS A 75 -3.72 10.45 -9.19
N LYS A 76 -3.82 9.62 -10.24
CA LYS A 76 -3.77 10.07 -11.63
C LYS A 76 -4.88 11.09 -11.81
N VAL A 77 -4.54 12.35 -12.03
CA VAL A 77 -5.55 13.33 -12.45
C VAL A 77 -5.94 12.91 -13.86
N SER A 78 -7.15 12.40 -14.05
CA SER A 78 -7.71 12.28 -15.39
C SER A 78 -7.88 13.71 -15.92
N SER A 79 -6.88 14.21 -16.62
CA SER A 79 -7.04 15.37 -17.48
C SER A 79 -8.02 14.97 -18.58
N ASN A 80 -9.31 15.12 -18.31
CA ASN A 80 -10.27 15.16 -19.41
C ASN A 80 -9.95 16.42 -20.22
N ALA A 81 -9.37 16.17 -21.38
CA ALA A 81 -9.28 17.08 -22.52
C ALA A 81 -10.67 17.50 -23.00
#